data_AF-A0A3A0CT73-F1
#
_entry.id   AF-A0A3A0CT73-F1
#
_cell.length_a   1.000
_cell.length_b   1.000
_cell.length_c   1.000
_cell.angle_alpha   90.00
_cell.angle_beta   90.00
_cell.angle_gamma   90.00
#
_symmetry.space_group_name_H-M   'P 1'
#
loop_
_entity.id
_entity.type
_entity.pdbx_description
1 polymer ?
#
loop_
_entity_poly.entity_id
_entity_poly.type
_entity_poly.pdbx_seq_one_letter_code
_entity_poly.pdbx_strand_id
1 'polypeptide(L)'
;MLFDEPIPLDDSDDPNAPIPLEDAPEHSAIIVPESKRATSVRCRRRDVRRSQGSAMLCFSHETGSGRVDNAECPVLNISKTGVAIVFDHDVCVGTSASIAYRSISGRPVHRGVTVRQCRPRDDGYFELGLQFDRPLQFDEARPARHGPGREVAPGIRARKLKPSSGD
;
A
#
# COMPACT_ATOMS: atom_id res chain seq x y z
N MET A 1 38.98 -36.40 -54.44
CA MET A 1 37.92 -35.45 -54.82
C MET A 1 36.83 -35.58 -53.77
N LEU A 2 36.75 -34.58 -52.89
CA LEU A 2 35.70 -34.42 -51.87
C LEU A 2 34.50 -33.79 -52.56
N PHE A 3 33.31 -34.34 -52.37
CA PHE A 3 32.06 -33.76 -52.87
C PHE A 3 31.53 -32.76 -51.83
N ASP A 4 31.40 -31.50 -52.27
CA ASP A 4 30.54 -30.48 -51.68
C ASP A 4 29.08 -30.92 -51.81
N GLU A 5 28.37 -31.10 -50.70
CA GLU A 5 26.91 -31.05 -50.67
C GLU A 5 26.46 -29.89 -49.79
N PRO A 6 25.75 -28.89 -50.35
CA PRO A 6 25.23 -27.75 -49.59
C PRO A 6 23.99 -28.14 -48.79
N ILE A 7 23.95 -27.65 -47.54
CA ILE A 7 22.82 -27.74 -46.62
C ILE A 7 21.62 -26.98 -47.23
N PRO A 8 20.41 -27.56 -47.30
CA PRO A 8 19.23 -26.81 -47.71
C PRO A 8 18.85 -25.80 -46.61
N LEU A 9 18.87 -24.51 -46.96
CA LEU A 9 18.25 -23.45 -46.19
C LEU A 9 16.73 -23.55 -46.39
N ASP A 10 16.03 -23.90 -45.33
CA ASP A 10 14.57 -23.86 -45.29
C ASP A 10 14.13 -22.41 -45.12
N ASP A 11 13.75 -21.78 -46.23
CA ASP A 11 13.09 -20.47 -46.29
C ASP A 11 11.64 -20.63 -45.82
N SER A 12 11.32 -20.35 -44.55
CA SER A 12 9.94 -20.07 -44.09
C SER A 12 9.87 -19.63 -42.62
N ASP A 13 10.27 -18.40 -42.31
CA ASP A 13 9.86 -17.73 -41.07
C ASP A 13 9.39 -16.30 -41.39
N ASP A 14 8.16 -16.19 -41.88
CA ASP A 14 7.46 -14.92 -42.00
C ASP A 14 6.77 -14.62 -40.65
N PRO A 15 7.26 -13.65 -39.85
CA PRO A 15 6.71 -13.35 -38.53
C PRO A 15 5.32 -12.70 -38.56
N ASN A 16 4.72 -12.50 -39.74
CA ASN A 16 3.36 -11.98 -39.91
C ASN A 16 2.34 -13.02 -40.39
N ALA A 17 2.67 -14.31 -40.41
CA ALA A 17 1.70 -15.34 -40.75
C ALA A 17 0.56 -15.39 -39.72
N PRO A 18 -0.73 -15.28 -40.13
CA PRO A 18 -1.86 -15.40 -39.22
C PRO A 18 -1.96 -16.81 -38.67
N ILE A 19 -2.11 -16.93 -37.35
CA ILE A 19 -2.18 -18.20 -36.62
C ILE A 19 -3.46 -18.95 -37.04
N PRO A 20 -3.37 -20.20 -37.53
CA PRO A 20 -4.55 -21.01 -37.82
C PRO A 20 -5.32 -21.33 -36.52
N LEU A 21 -6.60 -20.97 -36.48
CA LEU A 21 -7.53 -21.34 -35.41
C LEU A 21 -8.25 -22.62 -35.82
N GLU A 22 -7.67 -23.78 -35.53
CA GLU A 22 -8.38 -25.06 -35.67
C GLU A 22 -8.36 -25.87 -34.36
N ASP A 23 -9.60 -26.17 -33.94
CA ASP A 23 -10.08 -27.23 -33.05
C ASP A 23 -9.60 -27.29 -31.59
N ALA A 24 -10.23 -26.47 -30.75
CA ALA A 24 -10.39 -26.78 -29.34
C ALA A 24 -11.55 -27.78 -29.14
N PRO A 25 -11.37 -28.88 -28.39
CA PRO A 25 -12.42 -29.88 -28.20
C PRO A 25 -13.63 -29.28 -27.46
N GLU A 26 -14.80 -29.47 -28.07
CA GLU A 26 -16.11 -29.18 -27.49
C GLU A 26 -16.33 -30.01 -26.21
N HIS A 27 -17.08 -29.45 -25.27
CA HIS A 27 -17.49 -29.99 -23.97
C HIS A 27 -16.62 -29.63 -22.75
N SER A 28 -16.86 -28.43 -22.24
CA SER A 28 -16.92 -28.20 -20.80
C SER A 28 -18.05 -27.23 -20.53
N ALA A 29 -19.28 -27.77 -20.45
CA ALA A 29 -20.46 -27.02 -20.07
C ALA A 29 -20.32 -26.58 -18.59
N ILE A 30 -19.94 -25.31 -18.40
CA ILE A 30 -20.00 -24.66 -17.10
C ILE A 30 -21.47 -24.34 -16.83
N ILE A 31 -22.07 -25.08 -15.90
CA ILE A 31 -23.42 -24.79 -15.40
C ILE A 31 -23.37 -23.49 -14.59
N VAL A 32 -23.97 -22.43 -15.13
CA VAL A 32 -24.14 -21.13 -14.45
C VAL A 32 -25.48 -21.17 -13.69
N PRO A 33 -25.52 -21.03 -12.36
CA PRO A 33 -26.78 -20.73 -11.68
C PRO A 33 -27.13 -19.27 -11.96
N GLU A 34 -28.18 -19.07 -12.74
CA GLU A 34 -28.79 -17.78 -13.03
C GLU A 34 -29.41 -17.21 -11.74
N SER A 35 -28.85 -16.13 -11.20
CA SER A 35 -29.44 -15.41 -10.06
C SER A 35 -29.03 -13.93 -10.02
N LYS A 36 -29.89 -13.11 -10.63
CA LYS A 36 -30.37 -11.79 -10.18
C LYS A 36 -29.34 -10.69 -9.84
N ARG A 37 -29.33 -9.65 -10.71
CA ARG A 37 -28.97 -8.23 -10.49
C ARG A 37 -27.53 -7.93 -10.03
N ALA A 38 -26.64 -7.72 -11.00
CA ALA A 38 -25.37 -7.02 -10.78
C ALA A 38 -25.55 -5.50 -10.96
N THR A 39 -25.90 -4.81 -9.87
CA THR A 39 -25.75 -3.35 -9.76
C THR A 39 -24.27 -2.99 -9.59
N SER A 40 -23.80 -2.03 -10.40
CA SER A 40 -22.61 -1.19 -10.17
C SER A 40 -21.27 -1.93 -10.07
N VAL A 41 -20.52 -1.94 -11.18
CA VAL A 41 -19.08 -2.20 -11.19
C VAL A 41 -18.38 -1.02 -10.52
N ARG A 42 -18.37 -1.01 -9.18
CA ARG A 42 -17.41 -0.23 -8.41
C ARG A 42 -16.09 -0.98 -8.50
N CYS A 43 -15.19 -0.55 -9.40
CA CYS A 43 -13.83 -1.09 -9.51
C CYS A 43 -13.18 -1.19 -8.12
N ARG A 44 -13.25 -2.39 -7.51
CA ARG A 44 -12.60 -2.73 -6.25
C ARG A 44 -11.11 -2.88 -6.57
N ARG A 45 -10.35 -1.86 -6.15
CA ARG A 45 -8.88 -1.78 -5.98
C ARG A 45 -8.10 -3.06 -6.35
N ARG A 46 -7.16 -2.96 -7.31
CA ARG A 46 -6.26 -4.05 -7.75
C ARG A 46 -5.07 -4.33 -6.81
N ASP A 47 -4.80 -3.47 -5.82
CA ASP A 47 -3.65 -3.68 -4.93
C ASP A 47 -4.03 -4.53 -3.72
N VAL A 48 -3.51 -5.76 -3.70
CA VAL A 48 -3.60 -6.69 -2.57
C VAL A 48 -2.96 -6.05 -1.34
N ARG A 49 -3.80 -5.71 -0.36
CA ARG A 49 -3.38 -5.18 0.93
C ARG A 49 -2.66 -6.29 1.69
N ARG A 50 -1.32 -6.28 1.68
CA ARG A 50 -0.55 -7.06 2.65
C ARG A 50 -0.74 -6.38 4.00
N SER A 51 -1.51 -6.98 4.89
CA SER A 51 -1.48 -6.66 6.32
C SER A 51 -0.08 -6.99 6.83
N GLN A 52 0.84 -6.03 6.74
CA GLN A 52 2.16 -6.17 7.29
C GLN A 52 2.01 -6.23 8.82
N GLY A 53 2.56 -7.28 9.44
CA GLY A 53 2.74 -7.32 10.90
C GLY A 53 3.30 -5.99 11.41
N SER A 54 2.75 -5.53 12.53
CA SER A 54 2.71 -4.14 13.03
C SER A 54 3.96 -3.30 12.75
N ALA A 55 4.03 -2.68 11.58
CA ALA A 55 4.98 -1.59 11.38
C ALA A 55 4.51 -0.39 12.19
N MET A 56 5.46 0.36 12.76
CA MET A 56 5.20 1.57 13.54
C MET A 56 5.77 2.77 12.81
N LEU A 57 5.06 3.89 12.84
CA LEU A 57 5.58 5.18 12.37
C LEU A 57 5.40 6.24 13.45
N CYS A 58 6.20 7.31 13.40
CA CYS A 58 5.96 8.50 14.20
C CYS A 58 5.02 9.41 13.42
N PHE A 59 3.85 9.73 13.99
CA PHE A 59 2.92 10.73 13.49
C PHE A 59 3.08 12.00 14.32
N SER A 60 3.21 13.14 13.63
CA SER A 60 3.49 14.43 14.24
C SER A 60 2.54 15.47 13.67
N HIS A 61 1.73 16.08 14.53
CA HIS A 61 0.80 17.14 14.12
C HIS A 61 0.78 18.27 15.15
N GLU A 62 0.43 19.47 14.70
CA GLU A 62 0.23 20.61 15.58
C GLU A 62 -1.21 20.62 16.10
N THR A 63 -1.36 20.66 17.41
CA THR A 63 -2.66 20.80 18.08
C THR A 63 -3.11 22.26 18.04
N GLY A 64 -4.41 22.52 18.22
CA GLY A 64 -4.95 23.90 18.28
C GLY A 64 -4.32 24.79 19.37
N SER A 65 -3.57 24.22 20.31
CA SER A 65 -2.79 24.93 21.33
C SER A 65 -1.40 25.41 20.86
N GLY A 66 -1.01 25.13 19.62
CA GLY A 66 0.33 25.37 19.08
C GLY A 66 1.38 24.35 19.54
N ARG A 67 0.98 23.34 20.32
CA ARG A 67 1.87 22.25 20.74
C ARG A 67 1.90 21.16 19.69
N VAL A 68 3.11 20.68 19.38
CA VAL A 68 3.31 19.53 18.49
C VAL A 68 3.13 18.24 19.28
N ASP A 69 2.12 17.45 18.91
CA ASP A 69 1.95 16.09 19.42
C ASP A 69 2.70 15.11 18.51
N ASN A 70 3.47 14.21 19.11
CA ASN A 70 4.27 13.21 18.43
C ASN A 70 3.92 11.84 19.01
N ALA A 71 3.41 10.91 18.20
CA ALA A 71 3.04 9.58 18.67
C ALA A 71 3.53 8.45 17.76
N GLU A 72 3.92 7.34 18.37
CA GLU A 72 4.22 6.09 17.67
C GLU A 72 2.93 5.35 17.35
N CYS A 73 2.58 5.31 16.07
CA CYS A 73 1.30 4.81 15.58
C CYS A 73 1.48 3.51 14.79
N PRO A 74 0.68 2.47 15.08
CA PRO A 74 0.60 1.28 14.25
C PRO A 74 0.12 1.61 12.86
N VAL A 75 0.80 1.07 11.85
CA VAL A 75 0.41 1.17 10.45
C VAL A 75 -0.56 0.05 10.12
N LEU A 76 -1.76 0.42 9.67
CA LEU A 76 -2.76 -0.53 9.18
C LEU A 76 -2.50 -0.90 7.72
N ASN A 77 -2.16 0.09 6.91
CA ASN A 77 -1.87 -0.08 5.50
C ASN A 77 -1.06 1.10 4.97
N ILE A 78 -0.21 0.88 3.96
CA ILE A 78 0.54 1.93 3.27
C ILE A 78 0.48 1.69 1.76
N SER A 79 0.36 2.77 1.01
CA SER A 79 0.37 2.77 -0.46
C SER A 79 1.34 3.84 -0.97
N LYS A 80 1.44 3.98 -2.29
CA LYS A 80 2.25 5.05 -2.90
C LYS A 80 1.76 6.46 -2.54
N THR A 81 0.47 6.63 -2.26
CA THR A 81 -0.17 7.95 -2.12
C THR A 81 -0.69 8.24 -0.72
N GLY A 82 -0.71 7.27 0.17
CA GLY A 82 -1.14 7.49 1.54
C GLY A 82 -0.87 6.32 2.47
N VAL A 83 -1.21 6.52 3.73
CA VAL A 83 -1.06 5.55 4.81
C VAL A 83 -2.27 5.62 5.73
N ALA A 84 -2.66 4.47 6.28
CA ALA A 84 -3.67 4.37 7.32
C ALA A 84 -2.99 3.97 8.64
N ILE A 85 -3.29 4.70 9.71
CA ILE A 85 -2.71 4.47 11.04
C ILE A 85 -3.79 4.40 12.12
N VAL A 86 -3.44 3.83 13.27
CA VAL A 86 -4.23 3.90 14.50
C VAL A 86 -3.73 5.05 15.37
N PHE A 87 -4.64 5.81 15.97
CA PHE A 87 -4.34 6.95 16.83
C PHE A 87 -5.32 7.02 18.02
N ASP A 88 -4.96 7.71 19.11
CA ASP A 88 -5.70 7.65 20.38
C ASP A 88 -6.75 8.74 20.59
N HIS A 89 -6.85 9.72 19.69
CA HIS A 89 -7.88 10.75 19.73
C HIS A 89 -8.27 11.18 18.33
N ASP A 90 -9.34 11.96 18.23
CA ASP A 90 -9.83 12.48 16.97
C ASP A 90 -8.89 13.57 16.43
N VAL A 91 -8.72 13.57 15.11
CA VAL A 91 -7.97 14.61 14.40
C VAL A 91 -8.84 15.14 13.27
N CYS A 92 -8.94 16.46 13.17
CA CYS A 92 -9.72 17.12 12.13
C CYS A 92 -9.24 16.70 10.73
N VAL A 93 -10.20 16.47 9.83
CA VAL A 93 -9.90 16.29 8.41
C VAL A 93 -9.41 17.61 7.82
N GLY A 94 -8.36 17.55 7.01
CA GLY A 94 -7.66 18.71 6.47
C GLY A 94 -6.44 19.13 7.29
N THR A 95 -6.22 18.56 8.47
CA THR A 95 -5.02 18.84 9.28
C THR A 95 -3.76 18.45 8.52
N SER A 96 -2.83 19.40 8.40
CA SER A 96 -1.47 19.16 7.93
C SER A 96 -0.64 18.56 9.06
N ALA A 97 0.07 17.49 8.75
CA ALA A 97 0.89 16.75 9.68
C ALA A 97 2.13 16.19 8.97
N SER A 98 2.96 15.48 9.70
CA SER A 98 4.11 14.77 9.15
C SER A 98 4.23 13.37 9.72
N ILE A 99 4.86 12.50 8.96
CA ILE A 99 5.24 11.16 9.42
C ILE A 99 6.73 10.93 9.27
N ALA A 100 7.28 10.10 10.16
CA ALA A 100 8.65 9.62 10.09
C ALA A 100 8.71 8.11 10.37
N TYR A 101 9.42 7.35 9.53
CA TYR A 101 9.64 5.92 9.71
C TYR A 101 10.88 5.45 8.96
N ARG A 102 11.36 4.23 9.28
CA ARG A 102 12.47 3.61 8.56
C ARG A 102 11.92 2.64 7.53
N SER A 103 12.38 2.73 6.28
CA SER A 103 12.00 1.77 5.25
C SER A 103 12.69 0.41 5.47
N ILE A 104 12.25 -0.62 4.76
CA ILE A 104 12.92 -1.94 4.77
C ILE A 104 14.38 -1.89 4.29
N SER A 105 14.76 -0.89 3.51
CA SER A 105 16.15 -0.67 3.07
C SER A 105 16.99 0.06 4.13
N GLY A 106 16.42 0.33 5.30
CA GLY A 106 17.06 1.07 6.38
C GLY A 106 17.06 2.59 6.17
N ARG A 107 16.50 3.09 5.06
CA ARG A 107 16.48 4.52 4.76
C ARG A 107 15.47 5.26 5.65
N PRO A 108 15.86 6.40 6.25
CA PRO A 108 14.92 7.28 6.92
C PRO A 108 13.94 7.90 5.92
N VAL A 109 12.64 7.84 6.21
CA VAL A 109 11.59 8.47 5.41
C VAL A 109 10.89 9.51 6.26
N HIS A 110 10.83 10.75 5.75
CA HIS A 110 10.05 11.84 6.31
C HIS A 110 9.12 12.40 5.24
N ARG A 111 7.83 12.50 5.55
CA ARG A 111 6.83 13.01 4.61
C ARG A 111 5.80 13.89 5.29
N GLY A 112 5.49 15.01 4.64
CA GLY A 112 4.29 15.78 4.93
C GLY A 112 3.05 15.01 4.48
N VAL A 113 2.00 15.11 5.28
CA VAL A 113 0.73 14.44 5.06
C VAL A 113 -0.44 15.36 5.38
N THR A 114 -1.57 15.10 4.73
CA THR A 114 -2.86 15.68 5.10
C THR A 114 -3.80 14.60 5.61
N VAL A 115 -4.47 14.85 6.74
CA VAL A 115 -5.53 13.96 7.24
C VAL A 115 -6.74 14.04 6.30
N ARG A 116 -7.10 12.95 5.65
CA ARG A 116 -8.26 12.85 4.75
C ARG A 116 -9.46 12.15 5.37
N GLN A 117 -9.20 11.35 6.40
CA GLN A 117 -10.21 10.55 7.05
C GLN A 117 -9.82 10.35 8.51
N CYS A 118 -10.80 10.47 9.40
CA CYS A 118 -10.71 10.08 10.79
C CYS A 118 -11.98 9.29 11.10
N ARG A 119 -11.84 8.06 11.60
CA ARG A 119 -12.98 7.20 11.94
C ARG A 119 -12.77 6.57 13.32
N PRO A 120 -13.78 6.60 14.19
CA PRO A 120 -13.70 5.84 15.44
C PRO A 120 -13.66 4.33 15.11
N ARG A 121 -12.98 3.58 15.96
CA ARG A 121 -12.89 2.12 15.95
C ARG A 121 -13.55 1.57 17.22
N ASP A 122 -13.89 0.29 17.20
CA ASP A 122 -14.56 -0.38 18.32
C ASP A 122 -13.64 -0.54 19.56
N ASP A 123 -12.32 -0.42 19.37
CA ASP A 123 -11.28 -0.54 20.40
C ASP A 123 -11.01 0.78 21.15
N GLY A 124 -11.81 1.83 20.92
CA GLY A 124 -11.65 3.15 21.52
C GLY A 124 -10.59 4.02 20.87
N TYR A 125 -9.97 3.55 19.78
CA TYR A 125 -9.02 4.32 18.98
C TYR A 125 -9.67 4.93 17.74
N PHE A 126 -8.89 5.70 17.01
CA PHE A 126 -9.26 6.29 15.72
C PHE A 126 -8.39 5.73 14.60
N GLU A 127 -9.01 5.35 13.49
CA GLU A 127 -8.34 5.10 12.22
C GLU A 127 -8.18 6.42 11.47
N LEU A 128 -6.93 6.82 11.25
CA LEU A 128 -6.59 7.98 10.45
C LEU A 128 -6.14 7.55 9.05
N GLY A 129 -6.80 8.09 8.03
CA GLY A 129 -6.38 8.01 6.63
C GLY A 129 -5.59 9.25 6.26
N LEU A 130 -4.29 9.07 6.00
CA LEU A 130 -3.34 10.13 5.69
C LEU A 130 -2.98 10.08 4.20
N GLN A 131 -2.98 11.24 3.54
CA GLN A 131 -2.51 11.39 2.16
C GLN A 131 -1.13 12.04 2.16
N PHE A 132 -0.19 11.50 1.38
CA PHE A 132 1.12 12.14 1.21
C PHE A 132 1.03 13.36 0.30
N ASP A 133 1.76 14.42 0.66
CA ASP A 133 1.88 15.61 -0.20
C ASP A 133 2.59 15.28 -1.51
N ARG A 134 3.49 14.27 -1.48
CA ARG A 134 4.18 13.73 -2.64
C ARG A 134 4.15 12.19 -2.60
N PRO A 135 3.94 11.53 -3.75
CA PRO A 135 3.96 10.06 -3.79
C PRO A 135 5.29 9.49 -3.29
N LEU A 136 5.22 8.37 -2.56
CA LEU A 136 6.40 7.63 -2.13
C LEU A 136 7.16 7.04 -3.32
N GLN A 137 8.47 6.95 -3.17
CA GLN A 137 9.30 6.14 -4.07
C GLN A 137 9.12 4.65 -3.75
N PHE A 138 9.49 3.79 -4.70
CA PHE A 138 9.24 2.35 -4.60
C PHE A 138 9.92 1.71 -3.38
N ASP A 139 11.13 2.17 -3.05
CA ASP A 139 11.92 1.72 -1.90
C ASP A 139 11.44 2.29 -0.55
N GLU A 140 10.60 3.33 -0.57
CA GLU A 140 10.04 3.98 0.63
C GLU A 140 8.70 3.38 1.05
N ALA A 141 7.96 2.77 0.12
CA ALA A 141 6.59 2.30 0.32
C ALA A 141 6.43 1.11 1.29
N ARG A 142 7.51 0.68 1.95
CA ARG A 142 7.50 -0.41 2.93
C ARG A 142 8.20 0.00 4.21
N PRO A 143 7.47 0.24 5.30
CA PRO A 143 8.07 0.48 6.61
C PRO A 143 8.71 -0.81 7.16
N ALA A 144 9.79 -0.66 7.90
CA ALA A 144 10.44 -1.75 8.63
C ALA A 144 9.52 -2.23 9.76
N ARG A 145 9.54 -3.55 10.03
CA ARG A 145 8.70 -4.19 11.06
C ARG A 145 9.16 -3.88 12.49
N HIS A 146 10.45 -3.56 12.65
CA HIS A 146 11.06 -3.28 13.94
C HIS A 146 11.87 -2.00 13.79
N GLY A 147 11.50 -0.98 14.56
CA GLY A 147 12.15 0.33 14.52
C GLY A 147 11.13 1.43 14.70
N PRO A 148 11.07 2.07 15.87
CA PRO A 148 10.27 3.29 15.98
C PRO A 148 10.80 4.32 14.99
N GLY A 149 9.90 5.09 14.38
CA GLY A 149 10.28 6.30 13.62
C GLY A 149 11.08 7.32 14.46
N ARG A 150 11.21 7.10 15.76
CA ARG A 150 12.01 7.87 16.71
C ARG A 150 13.49 8.00 16.31
N GLU A 151 14.08 6.99 15.69
CA GLU A 151 15.47 7.09 15.20
C GLU A 151 15.60 7.95 13.93
N VAL A 152 14.49 8.19 13.26
CA VAL A 152 14.45 8.88 11.97
C VAL A 152 14.39 10.39 12.19
N ALA A 153 13.76 10.86 13.26
CA ALA A 153 13.74 12.27 13.64
C ALA A 153 14.51 12.52 14.95
N PRO A 154 15.81 12.86 14.90
CA PRO A 154 16.60 13.14 16.11
C PRO A 154 15.97 14.27 16.92
N GLY A 155 15.78 14.04 18.22
CA GLY A 155 15.18 15.01 19.15
C GLY A 155 13.66 14.94 19.30
N ILE A 156 12.94 14.17 18.48
CA ILE A 156 11.49 13.99 18.64
C ILE A 156 11.20 12.96 19.73
N ARG A 157 10.59 13.41 20.84
CA ARG A 157 10.02 12.53 21.86
C ARG A 157 8.61 12.13 21.43
N ALA A 158 8.50 10.96 20.80
CA ALA A 158 7.21 10.38 20.48
C ALA A 158 6.66 9.57 21.67
N ARG A 159 5.38 9.75 22.00
CA ARG A 159 4.68 8.93 23.00
C ARG A 159 4.19 7.64 22.35
N LYS A 160 4.18 6.54 23.11
CA LYS A 160 3.48 5.33 22.69
C LYS A 160 1.98 5.53 22.90
N LEU A 161 1.17 5.00 21.99
CA LEU A 161 -0.28 4.94 22.23
C LEU A 161 -0.52 4.17 23.52
N LYS A 162 -1.27 4.79 24.44
CA LYS A 162 -1.70 4.09 25.65
C LYS A 162 -2.65 2.96 25.25
N PRO A 163 -2.56 1.77 25.85
CA PRO A 163 -3.58 0.72 25.66
C PRO A 163 -4.94 1.33 25.99
N SER A 164 -5.97 1.04 25.19
CA SER A 164 -7.33 1.42 25.56
C SER A 164 -7.62 0.71 26.87
N SER A 165 -7.88 1.50 27.90
CA SER A 165 -8.34 1.00 29.19
C SER A 165 -9.74 0.44 28.94
N GLY A 166 -9.81 -0.85 28.63
CA GLY A 166 -11.06 -1.59 28.66
C GLY A 166 -11.50 -1.73 30.11
N ASP A 167 -12.66 -1.17 30.42
CA ASP A 167 -13.45 -1.53 31.61
C ASP A 167 -14.08 -2.91 31.43
#